data_AF-A0A1H1N7E9-F1
#
_entry.id   AF-A0A1H1N7E9-F1
#
_cell.length_a   1.000
_cell.length_b   1.000
_cell.length_c   1.000
_cell.angle_alpha   90.00
_cell.angle_beta   90.00
_cell.angle_gamma   90.00
#
_symmetry.space_group_name_H-M   'P 1'
#
loop_
_entity.id
_entity.type
_entity.pdbx_description
1 polymer ?
#
loop_
_entity_poly.entity_id
_entity_poly.type
_entity_poly.pdbx_seq_one_letter_code
_entity_poly.pdbx_strand_id
1 'polypeptide(L)'
;MSETPPGPPPPGPLPLHEEEPVPTWTRDFLRVLGLNFVGALFFTFLIWFASTGLMLQQNFEVIEANAVWMGICAGILAFFFPFLFMKHKRPDDGFRREGLIPLALLNVLASAAIGSLVALVWPFFLGERAVPGTVAAELNADPASFFLVLLFFIGGMAWSMCLMMPMMIGGYKVALWLLLPYLGFVFLIGFAGVRVFDNPPSLLTTLFWVAIALTGLAALTVLAALRNVIDKPKARMTAAERDVAYQGYLADRRRRGLTNENPLPGIDGPQQPPWQPPRQGPSYPSRQPPSPPQTPHGPQR
;
A
#
# COMPACT_ATOMS: atom_id res chain seq x y z
N MET A 1 10.98 -20.78 67.01
CA MET A 1 11.61 -20.75 65.68
C MET A 1 10.51 -20.39 64.70
N SER A 2 10.48 -19.13 64.23
CA SER A 2 9.45 -18.65 63.31
C SER A 2 9.91 -18.87 61.87
N GLU A 3 9.27 -19.80 61.18
CA GLU A 3 9.47 -19.99 59.74
C GLU A 3 8.81 -18.83 59.00
N THR A 4 9.63 -17.96 58.42
CA THR A 4 9.19 -16.93 57.50
C THR A 4 8.66 -17.59 56.22
N PRO A 5 7.47 -17.23 55.73
CA PRO A 5 6.92 -17.80 54.50
C PRO A 5 7.85 -17.53 53.30
N PRO A 6 8.03 -18.48 52.39
CA PRO A 6 8.80 -18.27 51.17
C PRO A 6 8.15 -17.14 50.34
N GLY A 7 8.95 -16.13 50.00
CA GLY A 7 8.51 -15.02 49.16
C GLY A 7 8.09 -15.49 47.76
N PRO A 8 7.28 -14.68 47.04
CA PRO A 8 6.85 -15.03 45.70
C PRO A 8 8.05 -15.23 44.77
N PRO A 9 8.00 -16.21 43.85
CA PRO A 9 9.09 -16.46 42.92
C PRO A 9 9.38 -15.20 42.10
N PRO A 10 10.65 -14.93 41.77
CA PRO A 10 11.02 -13.80 40.94
C PRO A 10 10.27 -13.86 39.61
N PRO A 11 9.77 -12.72 39.10
CA PRO A 11 9.07 -12.69 37.81
C PRO A 11 9.99 -13.29 36.75
N GLY A 12 9.52 -14.34 36.10
CA GLY A 12 10.24 -14.97 35.00
C GLY A 12 10.56 -13.94 33.91
N PRO A 13 11.62 -14.16 33.10
CA PRO A 13 11.92 -13.28 31.98
C PRO A 13 10.67 -13.12 31.12
N LEU A 14 10.26 -11.86 30.89
CA LEU A 14 9.14 -11.55 30.01
C LEU A 14 9.37 -12.26 28.67
N PRO A 15 8.33 -12.87 28.07
CA PRO A 15 8.47 -13.48 26.76
C PRO A 15 9.02 -12.42 25.82
N LEU A 16 10.24 -12.62 25.34
CA LEU A 16 10.81 -11.86 24.23
C LEU A 16 9.76 -11.94 23.12
N HIS A 17 9.07 -10.84 22.86
CA HIS A 17 8.25 -10.76 21.66
C HIS A 17 9.18 -11.11 20.50
N GLU A 18 8.97 -12.26 19.88
CA GLU A 18 9.63 -12.63 18.63
C GLU A 18 9.25 -11.55 17.63
N GLU A 19 10.09 -10.52 17.51
CA GLU A 19 9.97 -9.52 16.46
C GLU A 19 10.06 -10.27 15.14
N GLU A 20 8.95 -10.30 14.40
CA GLU A 20 8.86 -10.95 13.10
C GLU A 20 10.05 -10.47 12.24
N PRO A 21 10.91 -11.38 11.73
CA PRO A 21 12.14 -10.98 11.08
C PRO A 21 11.83 -10.07 9.88
N VAL A 22 12.45 -8.89 9.85
CA VAL A 22 12.29 -7.91 8.78
C VAL A 22 12.60 -8.60 7.43
N PRO A 23 11.64 -8.69 6.50
CA PRO A 23 11.87 -9.44 5.28
C PRO A 23 13.03 -8.88 4.45
N THR A 24 13.70 -9.79 3.73
CA THR A 24 14.85 -9.45 2.89
C THR A 24 14.44 -8.55 1.73
N TRP A 25 15.40 -7.74 1.25
CA TRP A 25 15.19 -6.81 0.14
C TRP A 25 14.64 -7.52 -1.11
N THR A 26 15.23 -8.67 -1.45
CA THR A 26 14.82 -9.49 -2.60
C THR A 26 13.40 -10.02 -2.45
N ARG A 27 12.98 -10.40 -1.24
CA ARG A 27 11.61 -10.89 -1.01
C ARG A 27 10.58 -9.78 -1.20
N ASP A 28 10.89 -8.56 -0.77
CA ASP A 28 10.01 -7.41 -1.02
C ASP A 28 9.93 -7.06 -2.50
N PHE A 29 11.07 -7.04 -3.20
CA PHE A 29 11.13 -6.83 -4.64
C PHE A 29 10.27 -7.86 -5.40
N LEU A 30 10.52 -9.16 -5.19
CA LEU A 30 9.78 -10.23 -5.84
C LEU A 30 8.28 -10.22 -5.47
N ARG A 31 7.93 -9.81 -4.24
CA ARG A 31 6.51 -9.65 -3.86
C ARG A 31 5.84 -8.57 -4.69
N VAL A 32 6.46 -7.39 -4.81
CA VAL A 32 5.90 -6.29 -5.58
C VAL A 32 5.77 -6.68 -7.05
N LEU A 33 6.80 -7.30 -7.64
CA LEU A 33 6.72 -7.80 -9.01
C LEU A 33 5.63 -8.85 -9.20
N GLY A 34 5.53 -9.82 -8.28
CA GLY A 34 4.51 -10.86 -8.34
C GLY A 34 3.10 -10.30 -8.25
N LEU A 35 2.85 -9.36 -7.32
CA LEU A 35 1.55 -8.69 -7.20
C LEU A 35 1.25 -7.80 -8.41
N ASN A 36 2.26 -7.11 -8.96
CA ASN A 36 2.10 -6.31 -10.17
C ASN A 36 1.74 -7.19 -11.37
N PHE A 37 2.40 -8.34 -11.53
CA PHE A 37 2.08 -9.31 -12.56
C PHE A 37 0.64 -9.83 -12.43
N VAL A 38 0.22 -10.22 -11.22
CA VAL A 38 -1.17 -10.63 -10.96
C VAL A 38 -2.15 -9.50 -11.27
N GLY A 39 -1.83 -8.26 -10.89
CA GLY A 39 -2.62 -7.08 -11.23
C GLY A 39 -2.74 -6.88 -12.75
N ALA A 40 -1.64 -6.98 -13.49
CA ALA A 40 -1.63 -6.88 -14.94
C ALA A 40 -2.48 -7.99 -15.59
N LEU A 41 -2.41 -9.23 -15.11
CA LEU A 41 -3.27 -10.32 -15.55
C LEU A 41 -4.75 -10.06 -15.24
N PHE A 42 -5.05 -9.51 -14.06
CA PHE A 42 -6.41 -9.14 -13.68
C PHE A 42 -7.00 -8.08 -14.63
N PHE A 43 -6.28 -7.01 -14.95
CA PHE A 43 -6.74 -6.01 -15.92
C PHE A 43 -6.83 -6.58 -17.34
N THR A 44 -5.93 -7.49 -17.71
CA THR A 44 -6.02 -8.22 -18.99
C THR A 44 -7.30 -9.05 -19.04
N PHE A 45 -7.66 -9.73 -17.95
CA PHE A 45 -8.92 -10.44 -17.82
C PHE A 45 -10.14 -9.51 -17.93
N LEU A 46 -10.09 -8.29 -17.36
CA LEU A 46 -11.17 -7.30 -17.51
C LEU A 46 -11.33 -6.81 -18.96
N ILE A 47 -10.22 -6.61 -19.68
CA ILE A 47 -10.26 -6.24 -21.11
C ILE A 47 -10.84 -7.39 -21.94
N TRP A 48 -10.38 -8.62 -21.68
CA TRP A 48 -10.94 -9.82 -22.30
C TRP A 48 -12.43 -9.96 -21.99
N PHE A 49 -12.85 -9.75 -20.74
CA PHE A 49 -14.25 -9.83 -20.34
C PHE A 49 -15.10 -8.77 -21.05
N ALA A 50 -14.62 -7.53 -21.17
CA ALA A 50 -15.27 -6.50 -21.97
C ALA A 50 -15.38 -6.89 -23.46
N SER A 51 -14.41 -7.64 -24.01
CA SER A 51 -14.45 -8.08 -25.41
C SER A 51 -15.63 -9.02 -25.70
N THR A 52 -16.04 -9.82 -24.70
CA THR A 52 -17.18 -10.75 -24.81
C THR A 52 -18.55 -10.07 -24.85
N GLY A 53 -18.62 -8.75 -24.59
CA GLY A 53 -19.88 -8.01 -24.52
C GLY A 53 -20.74 -8.29 -23.28
N LEU A 54 -20.22 -9.06 -22.31
CA LEU A 54 -20.90 -9.36 -21.05
C LEU A 54 -20.83 -8.22 -20.03
N MET A 55 -19.93 -7.25 -20.24
CA MET A 55 -19.73 -6.14 -19.32
C MET A 55 -20.70 -5.01 -19.68
N LEU A 56 -21.69 -4.78 -18.83
CA LEU A 56 -22.74 -3.78 -19.04
C LEU A 56 -22.53 -2.59 -18.12
N GLN A 57 -22.75 -1.40 -18.66
CA GLN A 57 -22.92 -0.16 -17.90
C GLN A 57 -24.28 -0.15 -17.20
N GLN A 58 -24.48 0.76 -16.24
CA GLN A 58 -25.74 0.90 -15.51
C GLN A 58 -26.97 1.15 -16.41
N ASN A 59 -26.75 1.70 -17.61
CA ASN A 59 -27.79 1.93 -18.60
C ASN A 59 -28.03 0.72 -19.53
N PHE A 60 -27.48 -0.45 -19.20
CA PHE A 60 -27.46 -1.66 -20.04
C PHE A 60 -26.73 -1.51 -21.38
N GLU A 61 -25.93 -0.45 -21.55
CA GLU A 61 -25.01 -0.31 -22.68
C GLU A 61 -23.79 -1.19 -22.48
N VAL A 62 -23.33 -1.85 -23.54
CA VAL A 62 -22.17 -2.74 -23.48
C VAL A 62 -20.90 -1.90 -23.39
N ILE A 63 -20.05 -2.20 -22.42
CA ILE A 63 -18.70 -1.64 -22.33
C ILE A 63 -17.83 -2.37 -23.36
N GLU A 64 -17.51 -1.66 -24.43
CA GLU A 64 -16.70 -2.21 -25.51
C GLU A 64 -15.23 -2.29 -25.09
N ALA A 65 -14.59 -3.43 -25.41
CA ALA A 65 -13.12 -3.51 -25.41
C ALA A 65 -12.58 -2.68 -26.58
N ASN A 66 -12.39 -1.39 -26.34
CA ASN A 66 -11.81 -0.43 -27.26
C ASN A 66 -10.54 0.22 -26.65
N ALA A 67 -9.89 1.09 -27.43
CA ALA A 67 -8.68 1.80 -27.01
C ALA A 67 -8.90 2.62 -25.71
N VAL A 68 -10.08 3.21 -25.55
CA VAL A 68 -10.46 3.97 -24.35
C VAL A 68 -10.44 3.07 -23.11
N TRP A 69 -11.11 1.91 -23.16
CA TRP A 69 -11.15 0.97 -22.05
C TRP A 69 -9.77 0.44 -21.67
N MET A 70 -8.93 0.12 -22.66
CA MET A 70 -7.53 -0.28 -22.44
C MET A 70 -6.72 0.82 -21.77
N GLY A 71 -6.86 2.07 -22.24
CA GLY A 71 -6.20 3.23 -21.65
C GLY A 71 -6.60 3.48 -20.20
N ILE A 72 -7.89 3.33 -19.88
CA ILE A 72 -8.39 3.41 -18.49
C ILE A 72 -7.77 2.29 -17.64
N CYS A 73 -7.78 1.04 -18.10
CA CYS A 73 -7.18 -0.09 -17.39
C CYS A 73 -5.69 0.12 -17.13
N ALA A 74 -4.93 0.59 -18.12
CA ALA A 74 -3.51 0.91 -17.98
C ALA A 74 -3.29 2.03 -16.95
N GLY A 75 -4.07 3.11 -17.01
CA GLY A 75 -4.00 4.21 -16.07
C GLY A 75 -4.29 3.77 -14.64
N ILE A 76 -5.32 2.94 -14.45
CA ILE A 76 -5.68 2.36 -13.15
C ILE A 76 -4.56 1.45 -12.63
N LEU A 77 -4.00 0.58 -13.48
CA LEU A 77 -2.89 -0.29 -13.10
C LEU A 77 -1.67 0.51 -12.64
N ALA A 78 -1.28 1.55 -13.38
CA ALA A 78 -0.20 2.45 -13.00
C ALA A 78 -0.48 3.20 -11.69
N PHE A 79 -1.72 3.65 -11.51
CA PHE A 79 -2.18 4.35 -10.32
C PHE A 79 -2.15 3.48 -9.05
N PHE A 80 -2.54 2.21 -9.15
CA PHE A 80 -2.56 1.30 -7.99
C PHE A 80 -1.18 0.79 -7.59
N PHE A 81 -0.14 1.06 -8.39
CA PHE A 81 1.21 0.59 -8.13
C PHE A 81 1.75 0.89 -6.71
N PRO A 82 1.55 2.08 -6.11
CA PRO A 82 2.05 2.36 -4.77
C PRO A 82 1.45 1.48 -3.67
N PHE A 83 0.21 1.02 -3.87
CA PHE A 83 -0.46 0.14 -2.91
C PHE A 83 0.19 -1.23 -2.83
N LEU A 84 0.92 -1.66 -3.87
CA LEU A 84 1.66 -2.93 -3.87
C LEU A 84 2.78 -2.95 -2.83
N PHE A 85 3.27 -1.78 -2.42
CA PHE A 85 4.30 -1.65 -1.38
C PHE A 85 3.71 -1.75 0.03
N MET A 86 2.43 -1.43 0.22
CA MET A 86 1.81 -1.42 1.54
C MET A 86 1.77 -2.82 2.16
N LYS A 87 2.40 -2.98 3.33
CA LYS A 87 2.19 -4.14 4.21
C LYS A 87 1.75 -3.63 5.58
N HIS A 88 0.44 -3.71 5.85
CA HIS A 88 -0.18 -3.17 7.07
C HIS A 88 0.31 -3.83 8.37
N LYS A 89 0.95 -5.01 8.28
CA LYS A 89 1.44 -5.77 9.45
C LYS A 89 2.93 -5.56 9.77
N ARG A 90 3.60 -4.55 9.20
CA ARG A 90 5.04 -4.32 9.46
C ARG A 90 5.28 -3.32 10.59
N PRO A 91 6.28 -3.55 11.46
CA PRO A 91 6.70 -2.60 12.49
C PRO A 91 7.34 -1.32 11.92
N ASP A 92 7.72 -1.31 10.64
CA ASP A 92 8.30 -0.15 9.94
C ASP A 92 7.25 0.71 9.18
N ASP A 93 6.00 0.73 9.63
CA ASP A 93 4.87 1.45 8.97
C ASP A 93 4.68 1.09 7.48
N GLY A 94 5.06 -0.15 7.11
CA GLY A 94 4.83 -0.68 5.76
C GLY A 94 5.88 -0.32 4.70
N PHE A 95 6.88 0.51 4.98
CA PHE A 95 7.96 0.84 4.02
C PHE A 95 9.36 0.65 4.61
N ARG A 96 10.25 0.04 3.82
CA ARG A 96 11.66 -0.17 4.20
C ARG A 96 12.38 1.18 4.32
N ARG A 97 13.07 1.43 5.43
CA ARG A 97 13.88 2.64 5.65
C ARG A 97 15.24 2.58 4.93
N GLU A 98 15.82 1.39 4.84
CA GLU A 98 17.10 1.17 4.16
C GLU A 98 16.91 0.58 2.76
N GLY A 99 17.60 1.15 1.77
CA GLY A 99 17.57 0.68 0.38
C GLY A 99 16.26 0.97 -0.36
N LEU A 100 15.46 1.93 0.12
CA LEU A 100 14.18 2.30 -0.50
C LEU A 100 14.36 2.86 -1.91
N ILE A 101 15.38 3.69 -2.12
CA ILE A 101 15.68 4.32 -3.43
C ILE A 101 15.89 3.25 -4.52
N PRO A 102 16.88 2.33 -4.41
CA PRO A 102 17.09 1.33 -5.45
C PRO A 102 15.90 0.37 -5.55
N LEU A 103 15.21 0.06 -4.44
CA LEU A 103 14.04 -0.79 -4.47
C LEU A 103 12.89 -0.15 -5.27
N ALA A 104 12.57 1.11 -5.02
CA ALA A 104 11.47 1.81 -5.68
C ALA A 104 11.74 2.00 -7.18
N LEU A 105 12.95 2.47 -7.54
CA LEU A 105 13.34 2.68 -8.93
C LEU A 105 13.35 1.36 -9.72
N LEU A 106 14.00 0.32 -9.18
CA LEU A 106 14.06 -0.98 -9.83
C LEU A 106 12.67 -1.60 -9.99
N ASN A 107 11.81 -1.49 -8.97
CA ASN A 107 10.43 -1.97 -9.06
C ASN A 107 9.62 -1.21 -10.10
N VAL A 108 9.73 0.12 -10.20
CA VAL A 108 9.03 0.90 -11.23
C VAL A 108 9.43 0.41 -12.63
N LEU A 109 10.73 0.31 -12.89
CA LEU A 109 11.22 -0.11 -14.21
C LEU A 109 10.82 -1.55 -14.55
N ALA A 110 11.02 -2.48 -13.62
CA ALA A 110 10.68 -3.88 -13.82
C ALA A 110 9.15 -4.11 -13.91
N SER A 111 8.36 -3.40 -13.10
CA SER A 111 6.90 -3.51 -13.12
C SER A 111 6.28 -2.88 -14.36
N ALA A 112 6.84 -1.75 -14.83
CA ALA A 112 6.46 -1.16 -16.09
C ALA A 112 6.78 -2.10 -17.26
N ALA A 113 7.97 -2.72 -17.26
CA ALA A 113 8.32 -3.72 -18.26
C ALA A 113 7.36 -4.92 -18.25
N ILE A 114 7.04 -5.46 -17.07
CA ILE A 114 6.05 -6.55 -16.92
C ILE A 114 4.68 -6.10 -17.45
N GLY A 115 4.21 -4.92 -17.05
CA GLY A 115 2.93 -4.36 -17.48
C GLY A 115 2.84 -4.21 -19.00
N SER A 116 3.88 -3.64 -19.62
CA SER A 116 3.99 -3.52 -21.08
C SER A 116 4.04 -4.86 -21.79
N LEU A 117 4.79 -5.84 -21.26
CA LEU A 117 4.87 -7.17 -21.85
C LEU A 117 3.53 -7.90 -21.80
N VAL A 118 2.79 -7.77 -20.70
CA VAL A 118 1.42 -8.31 -20.59
C VAL A 118 0.48 -7.57 -21.55
N ALA A 119 0.64 -6.26 -21.69
CA ALA A 119 -0.18 -5.44 -22.59
C ALA A 119 -0.04 -5.83 -24.07
N LEU A 120 1.06 -6.47 -24.49
CA LEU A 120 1.22 -6.99 -25.86
C LEU A 120 0.11 -7.97 -26.29
N VAL A 121 -0.60 -8.58 -25.33
CA VAL A 121 -1.71 -9.51 -25.62
C VAL A 121 -3.02 -8.74 -25.84
N TRP A 122 -3.13 -7.50 -25.39
CA TRP A 122 -4.39 -6.75 -25.42
C TRP A 122 -4.95 -6.49 -26.82
N PRO A 123 -4.15 -6.22 -27.88
CA PRO A 123 -4.69 -6.04 -29.23
C PRO A 123 -5.51 -7.23 -29.73
N PHE A 124 -5.20 -8.45 -29.28
CA PHE A 124 -5.96 -9.65 -29.67
C PHE A 124 -7.41 -9.63 -29.16
N PHE A 125 -7.72 -8.84 -28.13
CA PHE A 125 -9.08 -8.69 -27.58
C PHE A 125 -9.89 -7.58 -28.25
N LEU A 126 -9.25 -6.68 -29.00
CA LEU A 126 -9.96 -5.64 -29.76
C LEU A 126 -10.73 -6.25 -30.94
N GLY A 127 -10.15 -7.26 -31.60
CA GLY A 127 -10.74 -7.91 -32.78
C GLY A 127 -11.06 -6.87 -33.87
N GLU A 128 -12.30 -6.90 -34.37
CA GLU A 128 -12.80 -5.96 -35.38
C GLU A 128 -12.95 -4.51 -34.88
N ARG A 129 -12.88 -4.28 -33.57
CA ARG A 129 -13.00 -2.93 -32.95
C ARG A 129 -11.66 -2.20 -32.90
N ALA A 130 -10.57 -2.83 -33.34
CA ALA A 130 -9.26 -2.20 -33.41
C ALA A 130 -9.29 -1.08 -34.45
N VAL A 131 -9.05 0.17 -34.01
CA VAL A 131 -8.89 1.30 -34.93
C VAL A 131 -7.44 1.28 -35.45
N PRO A 132 -7.21 1.03 -36.75
CA PRO A 132 -5.86 0.91 -37.30
C PRO A 132 -5.02 2.18 -37.06
N GLY A 133 -3.74 2.01 -36.80
CA GLY A 133 -2.82 3.11 -36.53
C GLY A 133 -2.91 3.72 -35.13
N THR A 134 -3.80 3.25 -34.26
CA THR A 134 -3.79 3.63 -32.83
C THR A 134 -2.77 2.79 -32.04
N VAL A 135 -2.24 3.33 -30.95
CA VAL A 135 -1.34 2.60 -30.06
C VAL A 135 -1.97 1.31 -29.52
N ALA A 136 -3.28 1.31 -29.27
CA ALA A 136 -4.01 0.13 -28.83
C ALA A 136 -4.00 -1.01 -29.86
N ALA A 137 -4.15 -0.68 -31.14
CA ALA A 137 -4.17 -1.66 -32.23
C ALA A 137 -2.77 -2.14 -32.63
N GLU A 138 -1.79 -1.22 -32.66
CA GLU A 138 -0.45 -1.48 -33.19
C GLU A 138 0.55 -1.97 -32.14
N LEU A 139 0.11 -2.21 -30.89
CA LEU A 139 1.00 -2.46 -29.76
C LEU A 139 1.98 -3.63 -29.94
N ASN A 140 1.59 -4.65 -30.71
CA ASN A 140 2.41 -5.84 -30.99
C ASN A 140 3.17 -5.77 -32.33
N ALA A 141 2.84 -4.81 -33.20
CA ALA A 141 3.38 -4.68 -34.55
C ALA A 141 4.36 -3.49 -34.67
N ASP A 142 4.10 -2.41 -33.94
CA ASP A 142 4.89 -1.19 -33.94
C ASP A 142 5.69 -1.01 -32.64
N PRO A 143 7.03 -1.01 -32.70
CA PRO A 143 7.87 -0.79 -31.52
C PRO A 143 7.71 0.60 -30.90
N ALA A 144 7.27 1.63 -31.66
CA ALA A 144 7.03 2.96 -31.10
C ALA A 144 5.82 2.95 -30.16
N SER A 145 4.75 2.24 -30.54
CA SER A 145 3.57 2.01 -29.68
C SER A 145 3.94 1.29 -28.39
N PHE A 146 4.73 0.22 -28.46
CA PHE A 146 5.22 -0.49 -27.27
C PHE A 146 6.06 0.41 -26.36
N PHE A 147 6.99 1.17 -26.95
CA PHE A 147 7.85 2.08 -26.20
C PHE A 147 7.04 3.18 -25.52
N LEU A 148 6.01 3.71 -26.18
CA LEU A 148 5.13 4.72 -25.60
C LEU A 148 4.35 4.18 -24.40
N VAL A 149 3.82 2.95 -24.48
CA VAL A 149 3.14 2.28 -23.35
C VAL A 149 4.11 2.01 -22.20
N LEU A 150 5.35 1.62 -22.49
CA LEU A 150 6.40 1.47 -21.48
C LEU A 150 6.68 2.80 -20.75
N LEU A 151 6.86 3.89 -21.49
CA LEU A 151 7.06 5.22 -20.90
C LEU A 151 5.84 5.68 -20.09
N PHE A 152 4.62 5.39 -20.57
CA PHE A 152 3.39 5.64 -19.86
C PHE A 152 3.37 4.94 -18.50
N PHE A 153 3.70 3.64 -18.45
CA PHE A 153 3.76 2.91 -17.19
C PHE A 153 4.87 3.43 -16.26
N ILE A 154 6.08 3.69 -16.77
CA ILE A 154 7.19 4.24 -15.97
C ILE A 154 6.77 5.58 -15.34
N GLY A 155 6.27 6.51 -16.16
CA GLY A 155 5.85 7.83 -15.70
C GLY A 155 4.67 7.76 -14.75
N GLY A 156 3.64 7.00 -15.11
CA GLY A 156 2.44 6.81 -14.29
C GLY A 156 2.75 6.21 -12.93
N MET A 157 3.51 5.11 -12.88
CA MET A 157 3.91 4.46 -11.64
C MET A 157 4.83 5.33 -10.79
N ALA A 158 5.80 6.03 -11.40
CA ALA A 158 6.71 6.92 -10.68
C ALA A 158 5.95 8.09 -10.04
N TRP A 159 5.09 8.78 -10.77
CA TRP A 159 4.30 9.89 -10.24
C TRP A 159 3.26 9.43 -9.20
N SER A 160 2.64 8.27 -9.40
CA SER A 160 1.77 7.66 -8.38
C SER A 160 2.54 7.43 -7.07
N MET A 161 3.77 6.91 -7.16
CA MET A 161 4.64 6.73 -6.00
C MET A 161 5.03 8.06 -5.36
N CYS A 162 5.36 9.08 -6.15
CA CYS A 162 5.71 10.41 -5.65
C CYS A 162 4.57 11.07 -4.85
N LEU A 163 3.32 10.86 -5.25
CA LEU A 163 2.16 11.41 -4.53
C LEU A 163 1.84 10.59 -3.29
N MET A 164 1.92 9.26 -3.39
CA MET A 164 1.52 8.38 -2.29
C MET A 164 2.56 8.31 -1.16
N MET A 165 3.85 8.37 -1.50
CA MET A 165 4.93 8.22 -0.52
C MET A 165 4.86 9.27 0.61
N PRO A 166 4.73 10.59 0.34
CA PRO A 166 4.58 11.59 1.40
C PRO A 166 3.28 11.45 2.19
N MET A 167 2.17 11.02 1.57
CA MET A 167 0.90 10.76 2.27
C MET A 167 1.05 9.66 3.31
N MET A 168 1.80 8.61 2.97
CA MET A 168 2.04 7.49 3.88
C MET A 168 3.03 7.85 5.00
N ILE A 169 4.06 8.64 4.72
CA ILE A 169 5.08 9.03 5.71
C ILE A 169 4.56 10.14 6.64
N GLY A 170 3.88 11.15 6.10
CA GLY A 170 3.46 12.34 6.84
C GLY A 170 2.17 12.18 7.66
N GLY A 171 1.58 10.98 7.67
CA GLY A 171 0.35 10.67 8.38
C GLY A 171 -0.87 11.48 7.89
N TYR A 172 -1.93 11.50 8.71
CA TYR A 172 -3.23 12.05 8.29
C TYR A 172 -3.18 13.55 7.89
N LYS A 173 -2.28 14.34 8.50
CA LYS A 173 -2.17 15.78 8.22
C LYS A 173 -1.66 16.03 6.80
N VAL A 174 -0.59 15.35 6.40
CA VAL A 174 -0.04 15.46 5.04
C VAL A 174 -0.98 14.79 4.04
N ALA A 175 -1.56 13.65 4.40
CA ALA A 175 -2.54 12.96 3.56
C ALA A 175 -3.74 13.86 3.22
N LEU A 176 -4.25 14.66 4.17
CA LEU A 176 -5.38 15.57 3.91
C LEU A 176 -5.03 16.65 2.87
N TRP A 177 -3.83 17.23 2.96
CA TRP A 177 -3.38 18.26 2.00
C TRP A 177 -3.09 17.68 0.61
N LEU A 178 -2.56 16.45 0.55
CA LEU A 178 -2.22 15.79 -0.71
C LEU A 178 -3.40 15.02 -1.32
N LEU A 179 -4.52 14.87 -0.61
CA LEU A 179 -5.70 14.19 -1.12
C LEU A 179 -6.23 14.84 -2.39
N LEU A 180 -6.31 16.17 -2.44
CA LEU A 180 -6.83 16.87 -3.61
C LEU A 180 -5.91 16.71 -4.85
N PRO A 181 -4.58 16.94 -4.76
CA PRO A 181 -3.65 16.59 -5.84
C PRO A 181 -3.73 15.12 -6.25
N TYR A 182 -3.85 14.20 -5.29
CA TYR A 182 -3.95 12.78 -5.54
C TYR A 182 -5.22 12.42 -6.33
N LEU A 183 -6.38 12.95 -5.91
CA LEU A 183 -7.65 12.79 -6.63
C LEU A 183 -7.56 13.36 -8.05
N GLY A 184 -7.00 14.56 -8.20
CA GLY A 184 -6.76 15.16 -9.52
C GLY A 184 -5.88 14.27 -10.40
N PHE A 185 -4.86 13.64 -9.81
CA PHE A 185 -3.99 12.71 -10.50
C PHE A 185 -4.71 11.43 -10.98
N VAL A 186 -5.71 10.93 -10.24
CA VAL A 186 -6.54 9.78 -10.69
C VAL A 186 -7.22 10.07 -12.02
N PHE A 187 -7.84 11.25 -12.12
CA PHE A 187 -8.50 11.67 -13.37
C PHE A 187 -7.48 11.92 -14.47
N LEU A 188 -6.35 12.55 -14.13
CA LEU A 188 -5.28 12.87 -15.08
C LEU A 188 -4.66 11.62 -15.67
N ILE A 189 -4.32 10.61 -14.87
CA ILE A 189 -3.69 9.38 -15.37
C ILE A 189 -4.66 8.52 -16.19
N GLY A 190 -5.94 8.48 -15.82
CA GLY A 190 -6.98 7.83 -16.61
C GLY A 190 -7.16 8.52 -17.97
N PHE A 191 -7.31 9.85 -17.98
CA PHE A 191 -7.40 10.63 -19.21
C PHE A 191 -6.15 10.51 -20.08
N ALA A 192 -4.96 10.56 -19.47
CA ALA A 192 -3.69 10.39 -20.15
C ALA A 192 -3.56 9.00 -20.77
N GLY A 193 -4.04 7.96 -20.08
CA GLY A 193 -4.13 6.60 -20.62
C GLY A 193 -5.01 6.52 -21.85
N VAL A 194 -6.22 7.09 -21.80
CA VAL A 194 -7.10 7.18 -22.98
C VAL A 194 -6.40 7.89 -24.13
N ARG A 195 -5.76 9.04 -23.88
CA ARG A 195 -5.04 9.79 -24.92
C ARG A 195 -3.87 9.01 -25.51
N VAL A 196 -3.15 8.22 -24.73
CA VAL A 196 -2.05 7.40 -25.24
C VAL A 196 -2.58 6.29 -26.13
N PHE A 197 -3.61 5.56 -25.70
CA PHE A 197 -4.08 4.38 -26.41
C PHE A 197 -4.93 4.71 -27.65
N ASP A 198 -5.68 5.81 -27.62
CA ASP A 198 -6.63 6.20 -28.67
C ASP A 198 -6.01 7.04 -29.80
N ASN A 199 -4.75 7.48 -29.63
CA ASN A 199 -4.05 8.28 -30.64
C ASN A 199 -2.95 7.47 -31.32
N PRO A 200 -2.52 7.87 -32.53
CA PRO A 200 -1.37 7.25 -33.17
C PRO A 200 -0.08 7.54 -32.39
N PRO A 201 0.89 6.62 -32.42
CA PRO A 201 2.20 6.86 -31.85
C PRO A 201 2.85 8.04 -32.60
N SER A 202 3.16 9.11 -31.88
CA SER A 202 3.82 10.29 -32.45
C SER A 202 5.11 10.60 -31.71
N LEU A 203 6.09 11.17 -32.42
CA LEU A 203 7.35 11.60 -31.82
C LEU A 203 7.10 12.62 -30.69
N LEU A 204 6.18 13.56 -30.90
CA LEU A 204 5.85 14.59 -29.91
C LEU A 204 5.27 13.97 -28.63
N THR A 205 4.30 13.07 -28.76
CA THR A 205 3.70 12.34 -27.62
C THR A 205 4.76 11.52 -26.90
N THR A 206 5.65 10.87 -27.65
CA THR A 206 6.75 10.08 -27.09
C THR A 206 7.73 10.94 -26.29
N LEU A 207 8.20 12.06 -26.85
CA LEU A 207 9.09 13.00 -26.15
C LEU A 207 8.45 13.57 -24.89
N PHE A 208 7.16 13.87 -24.94
CA PHE A 208 6.40 14.31 -23.77
C PHE A 208 6.40 13.25 -22.66
N TRP A 209 6.14 11.98 -23.00
CA TRP A 209 6.18 10.89 -22.03
C TRP A 209 7.58 10.52 -21.55
N VAL A 210 8.62 10.70 -22.37
CA VAL A 210 10.02 10.63 -21.93
C VAL A 210 10.26 11.67 -20.85
N ALA A 211 9.84 12.92 -21.07
CA ALA A 211 10.00 13.98 -20.08
C ALA A 211 9.23 13.66 -18.78
N ILE A 212 7.98 13.17 -18.88
CA ILE A 212 7.19 12.76 -17.70
C ILE A 212 7.86 11.61 -16.94
N ALA A 213 8.34 10.59 -17.64
CA ALA A 213 9.00 9.43 -17.03
C ALA A 213 10.29 9.84 -16.33
N LEU A 214 11.15 10.62 -16.98
CA LEU A 214 12.41 11.08 -16.41
C LEU A 214 12.18 12.01 -15.21
N THR A 215 11.26 12.95 -15.31
CA THR A 215 10.92 13.85 -14.19
C THR A 215 10.29 13.10 -13.03
N GLY A 216 9.42 12.12 -13.30
CA GLY A 216 8.82 11.26 -12.28
C GLY A 216 9.87 10.43 -11.54
N LEU A 217 10.80 9.79 -12.26
CA LEU A 217 11.90 9.03 -11.68
C LEU A 217 12.86 9.93 -10.88
N ALA A 218 13.17 11.13 -11.38
CA ALA A 218 13.98 12.11 -10.67
C ALA A 218 13.29 12.57 -9.36
N ALA A 219 12.01 12.92 -9.42
CA ALA A 219 11.22 13.29 -8.24
C ALA A 219 11.15 12.16 -7.22
N LEU A 220 10.95 10.92 -7.67
CA LEU A 220 10.92 9.74 -6.81
C LEU A 220 12.26 9.53 -6.11
N THR A 221 13.36 9.73 -6.84
CA THR A 221 14.73 9.64 -6.29
C THR A 221 14.95 10.70 -5.21
N VAL A 222 14.56 11.96 -5.48
CA VAL A 222 14.68 13.06 -4.52
C VAL A 222 13.82 12.81 -3.28
N LEU A 223 12.57 12.38 -3.42
CA LEU A 223 11.68 12.08 -2.29
C LEU A 223 12.22 10.94 -1.44
N ALA A 224 12.71 9.87 -2.07
CA ALA A 224 13.29 8.74 -1.36
C ALA A 224 14.62 9.13 -0.68
N ALA A 225 15.42 10.03 -1.27
CA ALA A 225 16.61 10.59 -0.62
C ALA A 225 16.27 11.51 0.56
N LEU A 226 15.28 12.40 0.42
CA LEU A 226 14.79 13.25 1.50
C LEU A 226 14.29 12.42 2.68
N ARG A 227 13.58 11.32 2.41
CA ARG A 227 13.17 10.39 3.45
C ARG A 227 14.36 9.84 4.23
N ASN A 228 15.41 9.38 3.54
CA ASN A 228 16.62 8.87 4.20
C ASN A 228 17.31 9.93 5.09
N VAL A 229 17.17 11.22 4.76
CA VAL A 229 17.71 12.33 5.56
C VAL A 229 16.83 12.64 6.77
N ILE A 230 15.51 12.61 6.61
CA ILE A 230 14.53 12.92 7.67
C ILE A 230 14.44 11.77 8.68
N ASP A 231 14.37 10.54 8.18
CA ASP A 231 14.48 9.31 8.98
C ASP A 231 15.96 9.08 9.34
N LYS A 232 16.59 10.03 10.06
CA LYS A 232 17.85 9.71 10.74
C LYS A 232 17.58 8.46 11.56
N PRO A 233 18.37 7.39 11.40
CA PRO A 233 18.18 6.20 12.22
C PRO A 233 18.24 6.68 13.67
N LYS A 234 17.12 6.54 14.41
CA LYS A 234 17.23 6.46 15.87
C LYS A 234 18.30 5.39 16.07
N ALA A 235 19.46 5.79 16.59
CA ALA A 235 20.60 4.90 16.74
C ALA A 235 20.04 3.60 17.30
N ARG A 236 20.10 2.52 16.50
CA ARG A 236 19.64 1.21 16.95
C ARG A 236 20.64 0.84 18.03
N MET A 237 20.37 1.25 19.26
CA MET A 237 21.13 0.83 20.41
C MET A 237 21.09 -0.69 20.38
N THR A 238 22.25 -1.28 20.19
CA THR A 238 22.45 -2.72 20.37
C THR A 238 21.92 -3.12 21.74
N ALA A 239 21.56 -4.39 21.94
CA ALA A 239 21.08 -4.84 23.25
C ALA A 239 22.06 -4.43 24.38
N ALA A 240 23.36 -4.53 24.10
CA ALA A 240 24.42 -4.06 24.99
C ALA A 240 24.39 -2.54 25.23
N GLU A 241 24.24 -1.70 24.20
CA GLU A 241 24.13 -0.24 24.38
C GLU A 241 22.85 0.17 25.09
N ARG A 242 21.75 -0.57 24.89
CA ARG A 242 20.47 -0.34 25.57
C ARG A 242 20.60 -0.69 27.04
N ASP A 243 21.27 -1.79 27.37
CA ASP A 243 21.57 -2.19 28.74
C ASP A 243 22.48 -1.16 29.41
N VAL A 244 23.53 -0.68 28.73
CA VAL A 244 24.42 0.37 29.26
C VAL A 244 23.65 1.67 29.49
N ALA A 245 22.79 2.08 28.55
CA ALA A 245 21.94 3.27 28.71
C ALA A 245 20.95 3.12 29.87
N TYR A 246 20.37 1.93 30.02
CA TYR A 246 19.46 1.61 31.13
C TYR A 246 20.19 1.59 32.48
N GLN A 247 21.38 1.01 32.55
CA GLN A 247 22.22 1.05 33.76
C GLN A 247 22.62 2.48 34.11
N GLY A 248 22.96 3.32 33.11
CA GLY A 248 23.22 4.73 33.30
C GLY A 248 22.01 5.49 33.86
N TYR A 249 20.82 5.22 33.34
CA TYR A 249 19.55 5.76 33.85
C TYR A 249 19.28 5.33 35.30
N LEU A 250 19.48 4.05 35.64
CA LEU A 250 19.33 3.55 37.01
C LEU A 250 20.34 4.18 37.98
N ALA A 251 21.59 4.38 37.53
CA ALA A 251 22.63 5.02 38.33
C ALA A 251 22.31 6.50 38.60
N ASP A 252 21.80 7.23 37.62
CA ASP A 252 21.35 8.62 37.78
C ASP A 252 20.16 8.71 38.74
N ARG A 253 19.17 7.81 38.64
CA ARG A 253 18.08 7.72 39.63
C ARG A 253 18.58 7.50 41.05
N ARG A 254 19.52 6.57 41.25
CA ARG A 254 20.12 6.31 42.57
C ARG A 254 20.83 7.55 43.13
N ARG A 255 21.60 8.27 42.29
CA ARG A 255 22.26 9.52 42.70
C ARG A 255 21.26 10.60 43.12
N ARG A 256 20.09 10.65 42.49
CA ARG A 256 19.01 11.58 42.83
C ARG A 256 18.12 11.13 44.00
N GLY A 257 18.43 10.00 44.64
CA GLY A 257 17.62 9.44 45.73
C GLY A 257 16.25 8.91 45.29
N LEU A 258 16.01 8.75 43.99
CA LEU A 258 14.77 8.22 43.42
C LEU A 258 14.84 6.69 43.40
N THR A 259 14.61 6.06 44.55
CA THR A 259 14.53 4.59 44.69
C THR A 259 13.17 4.06 44.21
N ASN A 260 13.08 2.74 43.98
CA ASN A 260 11.85 2.04 43.56
C ASN A 260 10.67 2.18 44.54
N GLU A 261 10.88 2.80 45.70
CA GLU A 261 9.81 3.05 46.68
C GLU A 261 8.94 4.25 46.31
N ASN A 262 9.37 5.09 45.35
CA ASN A 262 8.57 6.18 44.78
C ASN A 262 8.49 6.03 43.25
N PRO A 263 7.58 5.17 42.73
CA PRO A 263 7.35 5.06 41.30
C PRO A 263 6.92 6.42 40.74
N LEU A 264 7.56 6.85 39.65
CA LEU A 264 7.15 8.06 38.93
C LEU A 264 5.75 7.80 38.33
N PRO A 265 4.74 8.62 38.67
CA PRO A 265 3.40 8.48 38.10
C PRO A 265 3.48 8.49 36.57
N GLY A 266 3.12 7.38 35.93
CA GLY A 266 3.09 7.22 34.46
C GLY A 266 4.29 6.52 33.81
N ILE A 267 5.38 6.22 34.52
CA ILE A 267 6.54 5.46 33.97
C ILE A 267 6.71 4.11 34.66
N ASP A 268 6.64 4.08 36.00
CA ASP A 268 6.87 2.87 36.80
C ASP A 268 5.57 2.20 37.29
N GLY A 269 4.42 2.79 36.95
CA GLY A 269 3.13 2.13 37.17
C GLY A 269 3.01 0.90 36.26
N PRO A 270 2.24 -0.13 36.64
CA PRO A 270 1.93 -1.22 35.72
C PRO A 270 1.42 -0.61 34.42
N GLN A 271 2.14 -0.85 33.31
CA GLN A 271 1.63 -0.54 31.99
C GLN A 271 0.22 -1.11 31.93
N GLN A 272 -0.78 -0.25 31.75
CA GLN A 272 -2.12 -0.75 31.45
C GLN A 272 -1.95 -1.70 30.28
N PRO A 273 -2.33 -2.98 30.42
CA PRO A 273 -2.15 -3.94 29.35
C PRO A 273 -2.79 -3.34 28.09
N PRO A 274 -2.12 -3.43 26.92
CA PRO A 274 -2.64 -2.87 25.69
C PRO A 274 -4.06 -3.39 25.53
N TRP A 275 -5.00 -2.43 25.45
CA TRP A 275 -6.45 -2.60 25.47
C TRP A 275 -6.85 -4.02 25.05
N GLN A 276 -7.04 -4.92 26.03
CA GLN A 276 -7.58 -6.23 25.74
C GLN A 276 -9.03 -5.98 25.31
N PRO A 277 -9.45 -6.37 24.10
CA PRO A 277 -10.87 -6.38 23.79
C PRO A 277 -11.57 -7.12 24.93
N PRO A 278 -12.68 -6.58 25.46
CA PRO A 278 -13.34 -7.15 26.62
C PRO A 278 -13.50 -8.64 26.39
N ARG A 279 -12.81 -9.45 27.22
CA ARG A 279 -13.02 -10.90 27.24
C ARG A 279 -14.52 -11.07 27.34
N GLN A 280 -15.12 -11.70 26.34
CA GLN A 280 -16.48 -12.19 26.43
C GLN A 280 -16.50 -13.06 27.68
N GLY A 281 -17.08 -12.53 28.76
CA GLY A 281 -17.35 -13.31 29.95
C GLY A 281 -18.24 -14.49 29.57
N PRO A 282 -18.32 -15.53 30.41
CA PRO A 282 -19.26 -16.62 30.19
C PRO A 282 -20.63 -16.01 29.90
N SER A 283 -21.17 -16.38 28.74
CA SER A 283 -22.47 -15.96 28.25
C SER A 283 -23.49 -16.28 29.34
N TYR A 284 -23.91 -15.26 30.09
CA TYR A 284 -25.09 -15.40 30.93
C TYR A 284 -26.25 -15.78 30.00
N PRO A 285 -27.02 -16.84 30.31
CA PRO A 285 -28.19 -17.17 29.53
C PRO A 285 -29.10 -15.95 29.48
N SER A 286 -29.32 -15.44 28.27
CA SER A 286 -30.18 -14.31 27.99
C SER A 286 -31.52 -14.55 28.67
N ARG A 287 -31.84 -13.74 29.70
CA ARG A 287 -33.20 -13.69 30.24
C ARG A 287 -34.13 -13.37 29.07
N GLN A 288 -34.95 -14.34 28.68
CA GLN A 288 -36.02 -14.12 27.74
C GLN A 288 -36.87 -12.95 28.25
N PRO A 289 -37.12 -11.91 27.43
CA PRO A 289 -38.07 -10.89 27.80
C PRO A 289 -39.45 -11.54 27.97
N PRO A 290 -40.24 -11.12 28.98
CA PRO A 290 -41.58 -11.63 29.18
C PRO A 290 -42.41 -11.42 27.91
N SER A 291 -43.10 -12.47 27.49
CA SER A 291 -43.99 -12.43 26.33
C SER A 291 -45.05 -11.33 26.52
N PRO A 292 -45.32 -10.51 25.49
CA PRO A 292 -46.39 -9.52 25.57
C PRO A 292 -47.74 -10.22 25.78
N PRO A 293 -48.66 -9.63 26.56
CA PRO A 293 -49.97 -10.20 26.78
C PRO A 293 -50.72 -10.32 25.46
N GLN A 294 -51.17 -11.54 25.15
CA GLN A 294 -52.04 -11.82 24.01
C GLN A 294 -53.37 -11.09 24.22
N THR A 295 -53.64 -10.10 23.39
CA THR A 295 -54.95 -9.49 23.27
C THR A 295 -55.92 -10.49 22.61
N PRO A 296 -57.10 -10.74 23.20
CA PRO A 296 -58.08 -11.65 22.62
C PRO A 296 -58.67 -11.05 21.34
N HIS A 297 -58.61 -11.82 20.26
CA HIS A 297 -59.33 -11.54 19.02
C HIS A 297 -60.84 -11.51 19.31
N GLY A 298 -61.43 -10.33 19.18
CA GLY A 298 -62.88 -10.17 19.06
C GLY A 298 -63.39 -10.69 17.70
N PRO A 299 -64.66 -11.13 17.63
CA PRO A 299 -65.22 -11.79 16.47
C PRO A 299 -65.47 -10.80 15.31
N GLN A 300 -65.09 -11.21 14.10
CA GLN A 300 -65.43 -10.53 12.86
C GLN A 300 -66.94 -10.69 12.57
N ARG A 301 -67.58 -9.59 12.17
CA ARG A 301 -68.80 -9.57 11.38
C ARG A 301 -68.42 -9.16 9.95
#